data_AF-K3Z0J2-F1
#
_entry.id   AF-K3Z0J2-F1
#
_cell.length_a   1.000
_cell.length_b   1.000
_cell.length_c   1.000
_cell.angle_alpha   90.00
_cell.angle_beta   90.00
_cell.angle_gamma   90.00
#
_symmetry.space_group_name_H-M   'P 1'
#
loop_
_entity.id
_entity.type
_entity.pdbx_description
1 polymer ?
#
loop_
_entity_poly.entity_id
_entity_poly.type
_entity_poly.pdbx_seq_one_letter_code
_entity_poly.pdbx_strand_id
1 'polypeptide(L)'
;ASSEAPRSSKRARVAATEDAILGLQEVTGRSGDECAICLQDFRAEETLRAMPCSHAFHQHCISQWLRRNAVCPLCRHELTATPTPEEKEEDGGGGTPTPEEDREEERERDGRPFAIFSAF
;
A
#
# COMPACT_ATOMS: atom_id res chain seq x y z
N ALA A 1 41.01 -14.80 -41.20
CA ALA A 1 40.22 -15.24 -40.05
C ALA A 1 40.11 -14.05 -39.09
N SER A 2 39.03 -13.27 -39.19
CA SER A 2 38.71 -12.24 -38.19
C SER A 2 37.86 -12.89 -37.12
N SER A 3 38.49 -13.25 -36.01
CA SER A 3 37.81 -13.77 -34.83
C SER A 3 37.19 -12.59 -34.07
N GLU A 4 35.89 -12.39 -34.24
CA GLU A 4 35.13 -11.37 -33.53
C GLU A 4 34.58 -11.98 -32.22
N ALA A 5 34.97 -11.42 -31.08
CA ALA A 5 34.51 -11.86 -29.76
C ALA A 5 33.07 -11.38 -29.51
N PRO A 6 32.13 -12.23 -29.05
CA PRO A 6 30.82 -11.74 -28.62
C PRO A 6 30.98 -11.00 -27.29
N ARG A 7 30.66 -9.71 -27.35
CA ARG A 7 30.80 -8.73 -26.29
C ARG A 7 29.86 -9.07 -25.13
N SER A 8 30.47 -9.17 -23.94
CA SER A 8 29.93 -8.90 -22.62
C SER A 8 28.41 -8.92 -22.52
N SER A 9 27.87 -9.97 -21.90
CA SER A 9 26.48 -10.17 -21.47
C SER A 9 25.91 -8.98 -20.69
N LYS A 10 25.61 -7.90 -21.41
CA LYS A 10 25.02 -6.69 -20.85
C LYS A 10 23.53 -6.94 -20.79
N ARG A 11 23.10 -7.57 -19.68
CA ARG A 11 21.68 -7.62 -19.30
C ARG A 11 21.11 -6.22 -19.50
N ALA A 12 20.27 -6.06 -20.50
CA ALA A 12 19.61 -4.78 -20.76
C ALA A 12 18.76 -4.50 -19.53
N ARG A 13 19.08 -3.41 -18.81
CA ARG A 13 18.21 -2.91 -17.74
C ARG A 13 16.94 -2.44 -18.43
N VAL A 14 15.89 -3.24 -18.37
CA VAL A 14 14.59 -2.86 -18.91
C VAL A 14 14.13 -1.67 -18.08
N ALA A 15 14.02 -0.51 -18.73
CA ALA A 15 13.41 0.66 -18.12
C ALA A 15 11.99 0.29 -17.66
N ALA A 16 11.59 0.76 -16.48
CA ALA A 16 10.22 0.57 -16.04
C ALA A 16 9.29 1.29 -17.04
N THR A 17 8.26 0.59 -17.53
CA THR A 17 7.21 1.22 -18.33
C THR A 17 6.44 2.20 -17.47
N GLU A 18 5.88 3.24 -18.09
CA GLU A 18 5.14 4.28 -17.37
C GLU A 18 3.97 3.69 -16.57
N ASP A 19 3.25 2.73 -17.15
CA ASP A 19 2.17 2.00 -16.48
C ASP A 19 2.64 1.26 -15.21
N ALA A 20 3.83 0.66 -15.23
CA ALA A 20 4.38 0.00 -14.05
C ALA A 20 4.70 0.98 -12.93
N ILE A 21 5.08 2.22 -13.27
CA ILE A 21 5.36 3.28 -12.30
C ILE A 21 4.05 3.84 -11.73
N LEU A 22 3.03 4.02 -12.58
CA LEU A 22 1.69 4.45 -12.15
C LEU A 22 0.95 3.37 -11.35
N GLY A 23 1.35 2.10 -11.47
CA GLY A 23 0.88 0.99 -10.66
C GLY A 23 1.48 0.91 -9.25
N LEU A 24 2.48 1.74 -8.91
CA LEU A 24 3.03 1.80 -7.56
C LEU A 24 1.99 2.31 -6.57
N GLN A 25 2.07 1.86 -5.32
CA GLN A 25 1.15 2.29 -4.27
C GLN A 25 1.18 3.82 -4.12
N GLU A 26 0.03 4.48 -4.27
CA GLU A 26 -0.11 5.90 -3.97
C GLU A 26 -0.17 6.08 -2.45
N VAL A 27 0.61 7.03 -1.93
CA VAL A 27 0.72 7.30 -0.49
C VAL A 27 0.64 8.80 -0.23
N THR A 28 0.23 9.15 0.98
CA THR A 28 0.29 10.52 1.48
C THR A 28 1.59 10.71 2.27
N GLY A 29 2.31 11.80 2.01
CA GLY A 29 3.55 12.11 2.73
C GLY A 29 3.24 12.54 4.15
N ARG A 30 4.05 12.14 5.11
CA ARG A 30 3.92 12.64 6.48
C ARG A 30 4.62 13.99 6.60
N SER A 31 4.10 14.86 7.46
CA SER A 31 4.71 16.14 7.77
C SER A 31 6.12 15.92 8.33
N GLY A 32 7.15 16.35 7.58
CA GLY A 32 8.56 16.17 7.92
C GLY A 32 9.31 15.14 7.05
N ASP A 33 8.62 14.43 6.16
CA ASP A 33 9.26 13.60 5.15
C ASP A 33 9.57 14.43 3.88
N GLU A 34 10.74 14.21 3.30
CA GLU A 34 11.23 14.89 2.09
C GLU A 34 11.53 13.90 0.95
N CYS A 35 11.42 14.39 -0.28
CA CYS A 35 11.77 13.58 -1.43
C CYS A 35 13.29 13.50 -1.60
N ALA A 36 13.89 12.33 -1.39
CA ALA A 36 15.35 12.16 -1.56
C ALA A 36 15.87 12.33 -3.00
N ILE A 37 15.00 12.60 -3.99
CA ILE A 37 15.39 12.89 -5.38
C ILE A 37 15.52 14.40 -5.62
N CYS A 38 14.56 15.21 -5.15
CA CYS A 38 14.57 16.67 -5.33
C CYS A 38 14.87 17.45 -4.05
N LEU A 39 15.04 16.76 -2.92
CA LEU A 39 15.32 17.32 -1.58
C LEU A 39 14.29 18.38 -1.15
N GLN A 40 13.02 18.14 -1.47
CA GLN A 40 11.91 19.04 -1.16
C GLN A 40 10.88 18.31 -0.31
N ASP A 41 10.28 19.03 0.64
CA ASP A 41 9.20 18.54 1.50
C ASP A 41 7.99 18.08 0.71
N PHE A 42 7.34 17.02 1.18
CA PHE A 42 6.08 16.56 0.62
C PHE A 42 4.91 17.50 0.95
N ARG A 43 4.16 17.90 -0.07
CA ARG A 43 2.94 18.72 0.10
C ARG A 43 1.67 17.89 -0.04
N ALA A 44 0.58 18.33 0.59
CA ALA A 44 -0.71 17.65 0.54
C ALA A 44 -1.33 17.60 -0.87
N GLU A 45 -1.01 18.57 -1.73
CA GLU A 45 -1.44 18.60 -3.13
C GLU A 45 -0.60 17.73 -4.07
N GLU A 46 0.49 17.12 -3.58
CA GLU A 46 1.42 16.36 -4.44
C GLU A 46 1.15 14.86 -4.38
N THR A 47 1.14 14.23 -5.56
CA THR A 47 0.98 12.78 -5.68
C THR A 47 2.31 12.10 -5.38
N LEU A 48 2.33 11.27 -4.33
CA LEU A 48 3.49 10.47 -3.97
C LEU A 48 3.27 9.01 -4.30
N ARG A 49 4.35 8.33 -4.68
CA ARG A 49 4.36 6.90 -4.95
C ARG A 49 5.36 6.22 -4.05
N ALA A 50 4.90 5.15 -3.41
CA ALA A 50 5.73 4.29 -2.58
C ALA A 50 6.22 3.09 -3.39
N MET A 51 7.51 2.84 -3.26
CA MET A 51 8.17 1.63 -3.74
C MET A 51 7.76 0.43 -2.85
N PRO A 52 7.87 -0.82 -3.34
CA PRO A 52 7.61 -2.02 -2.53
C PRO A 52 8.55 -2.16 -1.32
N CYS A 53 9.66 -1.42 -1.31
CA CYS A 53 10.55 -1.29 -0.16
C CYS A 53 10.14 -0.19 0.85
N SER A 54 8.90 0.28 0.80
CA SER A 54 8.30 1.28 1.70
C SER A 54 8.86 2.71 1.62
N HIS A 55 9.69 3.01 0.62
CA HIS A 55 10.20 4.37 0.40
C HIS A 55 9.31 5.18 -0.53
N ALA A 56 8.94 6.38 -0.11
CA ALA A 56 8.05 7.29 -0.83
C ALA A 56 8.83 8.39 -1.57
N PHE A 57 8.31 8.79 -2.74
CA PHE A 57 8.88 9.84 -3.58
C PHE A 57 7.76 10.54 -4.35
N HIS A 58 7.98 11.77 -4.83
CA HIS A 58 7.05 12.39 -5.78
C HIS A 58 6.88 11.51 -7.01
N GLN A 59 5.63 11.35 -7.49
CA GLN A 59 5.31 10.60 -8.71
C GLN A 59 6.21 11.02 -9.87
N HIS A 60 6.41 12.33 -10.07
CA HIS A 60 7.25 12.84 -11.15
C HIS A 60 8.72 12.46 -10.97
N CYS A 61 9.27 12.65 -9.76
CA CYS A 61 10.67 12.37 -9.45
C CYS A 61 10.99 10.89 -9.61
N ILE A 62 10.17 10.01 -9.04
CA ILE A 62 10.38 8.57 -9.14
C ILE A 62 10.17 8.07 -10.56
N SER A 63 9.22 8.66 -11.30
CA SER A 63 9.01 8.32 -12.71
C SER A 63 10.24 8.58 -13.57
N GLN A 64 10.88 9.74 -13.42
CA GLN A 64 12.10 10.03 -14.16
C GLN A 64 13.26 9.10 -13.79
N TRP A 65 13.37 8.76 -12.51
CA TRP A 65 14.42 7.88 -12.01
C TRP A 65 14.28 6.46 -12.55
N LEU A 66 13.08 5.87 -12.45
CA LEU A 66 12.80 4.49 -12.84
C LEU A 66 12.91 4.23 -14.34
N ARG A 67 12.73 5.27 -15.17
CA ARG A 67 13.02 5.21 -16.61
C ARG A 67 14.50 4.93 -16.91
N ARG A 68 15.42 5.31 -16.02
CA ARG A 68 16.87 5.08 -16.18
C ARG A 68 17.34 3.88 -15.38
N ASN A 69 16.87 3.77 -14.13
CA ASN A 69 17.24 2.69 -13.23
C ASN A 69 16.01 2.27 -12.44
N ALA A 70 15.49 1.07 -12.70
CA ALA A 70 14.37 0.49 -11.98
C ALA A 70 14.77 0.02 -10.55
N VAL A 71 15.45 0.88 -9.78
CA VAL A 71 15.95 0.59 -8.43
C VAL A 71 15.64 1.75 -7.49
N CYS A 72 15.42 1.47 -6.22
CA CYS A 72 15.21 2.50 -5.21
C CYS A 72 16.49 3.33 -5.01
N PRO A 73 16.43 4.68 -5.00
CA PRO A 73 17.60 5.52 -4.76
C PRO A 73 18.10 5.44 -3.31
N LEU A 74 17.25 5.05 -2.34
CA LEU A 74 17.61 4.95 -0.92
C LEU A 74 18.22 3.59 -0.56
N CYS A 75 17.58 2.49 -0.96
CA CYS A 75 17.97 1.15 -0.54
C CYS A 75 18.43 0.23 -1.69
N ARG A 76 18.44 0.71 -2.94
CA ARG A 76 18.82 -0.05 -4.15
C ARG A 76 17.94 -1.28 -4.46
N HIS A 77 16.78 -1.39 -3.83
CA HIS A 77 15.80 -2.44 -4.10
C HIS A 77 15.25 -2.32 -5.53
N GLU A 78 15.23 -3.41 -6.29
CA GLU A 78 14.77 -3.41 -7.69
C GLU A 78 13.23 -3.42 -7.76
N LEU A 79 12.66 -2.69 -8.73
CA LEU A 79 11.24 -2.82 -9.05
C LEU A 79 10.99 -4.06 -9.90
N THR A 80 10.89 -5.20 -9.25
CA THR A 80 10.29 -6.39 -9.85
C THR A 80 8.78 -6.27 -9.73
N ALA A 81 8.10 -6.03 -10.86
CA ALA A 81 6.65 -6.02 -10.94
C ALA A 81 6.09 -7.43 -10.70
N THR A 82 6.04 -7.87 -9.44
CA THR A 82 5.25 -9.03 -9.01
C THR A 82 4.47 -8.60 -7.78
N PRO A 83 3.17 -8.31 -7.87
CA PRO A 83 2.35 -8.11 -6.68
C PRO A 83 2.31 -9.45 -5.95
N THR A 84 3.05 -9.56 -4.84
CA THR A 84 2.78 -10.63 -3.87
C THR A 84 1.60 -10.15 -3.06
N PRO A 85 0.42 -10.78 -3.17
CA PRO A 85 -0.61 -10.59 -2.17
C PRO A 85 -0.01 -11.04 -0.84
N GLU A 86 -0.07 -10.20 0.19
CA GLU A 86 0.10 -10.69 1.55
C GLU A 86 -1.03 -11.71 1.81
N GLU A 87 -0.68 -12.98 1.68
CA GLU A 87 -1.50 -14.13 2.03
C GLU A 87 -1.63 -14.13 3.56
N LYS A 88 -2.72 -13.53 4.06
CA LYS A 88 -3.31 -13.97 5.33
C LYS A 88 -4.41 -14.96 5.00
N GLU A 89 -4.00 -16.19 4.71
CA GLU A 89 -4.89 -17.34 4.73
C GLU A 89 -4.77 -18.01 6.10
N GLU A 90 -5.81 -17.90 6.95
CA GLU A 90 -6.15 -18.99 7.87
C GLU A 90 -7.62 -19.36 7.71
N ASP A 91 -7.76 -20.63 7.36
CA ASP A 91 -8.87 -21.48 6.97
C ASP A 91 -9.84 -21.83 8.12
N GLY A 92 -11.13 -22.03 7.80
CA GLY A 92 -11.86 -23.18 8.38
C GLY A 92 -13.21 -22.95 9.10
N GLY A 93 -14.31 -23.02 8.35
CA GLY A 93 -15.60 -23.65 8.74
C GLY A 93 -16.60 -22.79 9.54
N GLY A 94 -17.89 -22.69 9.22
CA GLY A 94 -18.80 -23.57 8.49
C GLY A 94 -20.03 -23.85 9.37
N GLY A 95 -21.21 -23.36 8.97
CA GLY A 95 -22.49 -23.65 9.64
C GLY A 95 -23.55 -22.58 9.34
N THR A 96 -24.21 -22.64 8.17
CA THR A 96 -25.55 -23.20 7.93
C THR A 96 -26.71 -22.24 8.33
N PRO A 97 -27.84 -22.28 7.60
CA PRO A 97 -28.72 -21.13 7.40
C PRO A 97 -29.71 -20.85 8.53
N THR A 98 -30.22 -19.62 8.46
CA THR A 98 -31.42 -19.02 9.06
C THR A 98 -32.52 -20.01 9.45
N PRO A 99 -33.32 -19.66 10.47
CA PRO A 99 -34.65 -19.19 10.06
C PRO A 99 -35.31 -18.14 10.98
N GLU A 100 -36.39 -17.58 10.44
CA GLU A 100 -37.69 -17.26 11.07
C GLU A 100 -37.69 -16.27 12.25
N GLU A 101 -38.11 -15.03 12.01
CA GLU A 101 -39.50 -14.54 12.15
C GLU A 101 -39.94 -14.31 13.59
N ASP A 102 -40.51 -13.12 13.77
CA ASP A 102 -41.32 -12.64 14.88
C ASP A 102 -40.71 -12.59 16.29
N ARG A 103 -40.68 -11.37 16.85
CA ARG A 103 -41.75 -10.96 17.78
C ARG A 103 -41.47 -9.59 18.38
N GLU A 104 -42.44 -8.71 18.18
CA GLU A 104 -42.62 -7.40 18.79
C GLU A 104 -42.53 -7.46 20.33
N GLU A 105 -42.02 -6.43 21.00
CA GLU A 105 -42.77 -5.78 22.10
C GLU A 105 -42.15 -4.42 22.46
N GLU A 106 -42.83 -3.39 21.97
CA GLU A 106 -42.81 -2.03 22.47
C GLU A 106 -43.40 -1.94 23.89
N ARG A 107 -42.71 -1.28 24.83
CA ARG A 107 -43.39 -0.65 25.97
C ARG A 107 -42.64 0.59 26.45
N GLU A 108 -42.93 1.69 25.76
CA GLU A 108 -42.92 2.99 26.41
C GLU A 108 -44.14 3.09 27.35
N ARG A 109 -43.95 3.79 28.49
CA ARG A 109 -44.95 4.48 29.34
C ARG A 109 -45.04 4.02 30.81
N ASP A 110 -44.74 5.01 31.66
CA ASP A 110 -45.07 5.24 33.09
C ASP A 110 -44.29 4.54 34.22
N GLY A 111 -43.53 5.33 34.99
CA GLY A 111 -43.45 5.21 36.46
C GLY A 111 -42.12 4.75 37.10
N ARG A 112 -41.27 5.70 37.52
CA ARG A 112 -40.15 5.56 38.50
C ARG A 112 -40.59 4.87 39.82
N PRO A 113 -39.69 4.51 40.77
CA PRO A 113 -38.27 4.09 40.74
C PRO A 113 -38.01 2.79 41.56
N PHE A 114 -36.88 2.10 41.37
CA PHE A 114 -36.32 1.22 42.42
C PHE A 114 -34.80 1.35 42.41
N ALA A 115 -34.28 2.34 43.14
CA ALA A 115 -33.78 2.17 44.50
C ALA A 115 -32.29 1.78 44.49
N ILE A 116 -31.47 2.84 44.63
CA ILE A 116 -30.35 2.89 45.56
C ILE A 116 -30.31 1.72 46.56
N PHE A 117 -29.30 0.87 46.48
CA PHE A 117 -28.70 0.32 47.69
C PHE A 117 -27.19 0.30 47.52
N SER A 118 -26.58 1.30 48.14
CA SER A 118 -25.16 1.37 48.48
C SER A 118 -24.73 0.10 49.21
N ALA A 119 -23.52 -0.39 48.93
CA ALA A 119 -22.70 -1.01 49.96
C ALA A 119 -22.73 -0.07 51.19
N PHE A 120 -23.16 -0.48 52.39
CA PHE A 120 -23.18 -1.78 53.06
C PHE A 120 -23.64 -3.03 52.30
#